data_AF-A0A966PKW4-F1
#
_entry.id   AF-A0A966PKW4-F1
#
_cell.length_a   1.000
_cell.length_b   1.000
_cell.length_c   1.000
_cell.angle_alpha   90.00
_cell.angle_beta   90.00
_cell.angle_gamma   90.00
#
_symmetry.space_group_name_H-M   'P 1'
#
loop_
_entity.id
_entity.type
_entity.pdbx_description
1 polymer ?
#
loop_
_entity_poly.entity_id
_entity_poly.type
_entity_poly.pdbx_seq_one_letter_code
_entity_poly.pdbx_strand_id
1 'polypeptide(L)' 'RVLAEHDGRPVLVRQDSVLAASFHPELTADGRIHSYFAGMVRDAKITPRNSKR' A
#
# COMPACT_ATOMS: atom_id res chain seq x y z
N ARG A 1 3.92 4.18 7.70
CA ARG A 1 2.66 4.91 7.95
C ARG A 1 1.52 3.92 8.12
N VAL A 2 0.73 4.07 9.17
CA VAL A 2 -0.53 3.33 9.36
C VAL A 2 -1.62 4.00 8.51
N LEU A 3 -2.35 3.20 7.73
CA LEU A 3 -3.42 3.65 6.83
C LEU A 3 -4.81 3.28 7.38
N ALA A 4 -4.91 2.16 8.10
CA ALA A 4 -6.11 1.75 8.80
C ALA A 4 -5.76 0.94 10.06
N GLU A 5 -6.64 1.03 11.07
CA GLU A 5 -6.58 0.28 12.31
C GLU A 5 -7.92 -0.42 12.56
N HIS A 6 -7.87 -1.56 13.24
CA HIS A 6 -9.03 -2.29 13.77
C HIS A 6 -8.74 -2.64 15.22
N ASP A 7 -9.63 -2.23 16.14
CA ASP A 7 -9.45 -2.38 17.59
C ASP A 7 -8.09 -1.89 18.11
N GLY A 8 -7.63 -0.74 17.58
CA GLY A 8 -6.34 -0.13 17.94
C GLY A 8 -5.11 -0.88 17.41
N ARG A 9 -5.30 -1.86 16.50
CA ARG A 9 -4.23 -2.61 15.88
C ARG A 9 -4.08 -2.22 14.40
N PRO A 10 -2.86 -1.92 13.91
CA PRO A 10 -2.65 -1.64 12.49
C PRO A 10 -3.01 -2.84 11.61
N VAL A 11 -3.88 -2.63 10.62
CA VAL A 11 -4.31 -3.69 9.68
C VAL A 11 -3.98 -3.39 8.23
N LEU A 12 -3.70 -2.12 7.90
CA LEU A 12 -3.19 -1.69 6.60
C LEU A 12 -2.09 -0.66 6.81
N VAL A 13 -0.89 -0.95 6.31
CA VAL A 13 0.30 -0.12 6.50
C VAL A 13 1.05 0.07 5.19
N ARG A 14 1.73 1.21 5.07
CA ARG A 14 2.65 1.50 3.97
C ARG A 14 4.01 1.93 4.50
N GLN A 15 5.07 1.40 3.93
CA GLN A 15 6.43 1.87 4.14
C GLN A 15 7.13 1.98 2.78
N ASP A 16 7.50 3.20 2.40
CA ASP A 16 8.09 3.51 1.10
C ASP A 16 7.23 2.95 -0.07
N SER A 17 7.80 2.01 -0.82
CA SER A 17 7.17 1.31 -1.94
C SER A 17 6.42 0.04 -1.54
N VAL A 18 6.39 -0.31 -0.25
CA VAL A 18 5.75 -1.53 0.26
C VAL A 18 4.39 -1.19 0.89
N LEU A 19 3.37 -1.96 0.53
CA LEU A 19 2.03 -1.94 1.10
C LEU A 19 1.75 -3.33 1.69
N ALA A 20 1.29 -3.40 2.94
CA ALA A 20 0.96 -4.66 3.60
C ALA A 20 -0.41 -4.57 4.29
N ALA A 21 -1.17 -5.66 4.21
CA ALA A 21 -2.46 -5.83 4.86
C ALA A 21 -2.47 -7.14 5.67
N SER A 22 -3.11 -7.15 6.83
CA SER A 22 -3.31 -8.36 7.65
C SER A 22 -4.60 -9.12 7.30
N PHE A 23 -5.27 -8.71 6.22
CA PHE A 23 -6.51 -9.28 5.73
C PHE A 23 -6.42 -9.43 4.21
N HIS A 24 -7.44 -10.04 3.62
CA HIS A 24 -7.50 -10.36 2.19
C HIS A 24 -8.38 -9.34 1.43
N PRO A 25 -7.81 -8.23 0.92
CA PRO A 25 -8.57 -7.22 0.17
C PRO A 25 -9.21 -7.77 -1.11
N GLU A 26 -8.73 -8.91 -1.62
CA GLU A 26 -9.25 -9.59 -2.79
C GLU A 26 -10.58 -10.33 -2.56
N LEU A 27 -10.96 -10.57 -1.30
CA LEU A 27 -12.21 -11.27 -0.95
C LEU A 27 -13.42 -10.35 -0.90
N THR A 28 -13.28 -9.10 -1.36
CA THR A 28 -14.36 -8.14 -1.54
C THR A 28 -14.37 -7.60 -2.97
N ALA A 29 -15.53 -7.16 -3.44
CA ALA A 29 -15.66 -6.48 -4.74
C ALA A 29 -15.13 -5.03 -4.70
N ASP A 30 -14.80 -4.50 -3.53
CA ASP A 30 -14.29 -3.13 -3.37
C ASP A 30 -12.81 -3.03 -3.74
N GLY A 31 -12.53 -2.53 -4.94
CA GLY A 31 -11.19 -2.40 -5.49
C GLY A 31 -10.37 -1.20 -5.00
N ARG A 32 -10.77 -0.47 -3.95
CA ARG A 32 -10.06 0.76 -3.52
C ARG A 32 -8.62 0.50 -3.09
N ILE A 33 -8.34 -0.59 -2.36
CA ILE A 33 -6.98 -0.94 -1.92
C ILE A 33 -6.10 -1.31 -3.11
N HIS A 34 -6.63 -2.12 -4.04
CA HIS A 34 -5.93 -2.44 -5.29
C HIS A 34 -5.65 -1.19 -6.13
N SER A 35 -6.62 -0.28 -6.24
CA SER A 35 -6.46 0.99 -6.95
C SER A 35 -5.38 1.86 -6.32
N TYR A 36 -5.33 1.92 -4.99
CA TYR A 36 -4.29 2.64 -4.25
C TYR A 36 -2.89 2.06 -4.53
N PHE A 37 -2.74 0.73 -4.48
CA PHE A 37 -1.48 0.07 -4.82
C PHE A 37 -1.06 0.34 -6.27
N ALA A 38 -1.99 0.24 -7.23
CA ALA A 38 -1.70 0.54 -8.63
C ALA A 38 -1.27 2.01 -8.83
N GLY A 39 -1.84 2.94 -8.06
CA GLY A 39 -1.38 4.34 -7.97
C GLY A 39 0.08 4.43 -7.52
N MET A 40 0.44 3.76 -6.42
CA MET A 40 1.83 3.72 -5.92
C MET A 40 2.82 3.23 -6.99
N VAL A 41 2.45 2.19 -7.76
CA VAL A 41 3.30 1.66 -8.83
C VAL A 41 3.51 2.68 -9.96
N ARG A 42 2.46 3.42 -10.33
CA ARG A 42 2.57 4.48 -11.35
C ARG A 42 3.49 5.61 -10.87
N ASP A 43 3.32 6.05 -9.63
CA ASP A 43 4.16 7.11 -9.04
C ASP A 43 5.63 6.70 -8.95
N ALA A 44 5.89 5.43 -8.62
CA ALA A 44 7.25 4.89 -8.57
C ALA A 44 7.94 4.89 -9.94
N LYS A 45 7.21 4.77 -11.05
CA LYS A 45 7.78 4.86 -12.41
C LYS A 45 8.22 6.28 -12.77
N ILE A 46 7.67 7.30 -12.11
CA ILE A 46 7.98 8.71 -12.37
C ILE A 46 9.25 9.14 -11.60
N THR A 47 9.64 8.42 -10.55
CA THR A 47 10.81 8.77 -9.74
C THR A 47 12.05 7.97 -10.16
N PRO A 48 13.16 8.61 -10.60
CA PRO A 48 14.40 7.91 -10.88
C PRO A 48 14.95 7.31 -9.58
N ARG A 49 15.12 5.99 -9.54
CA ARG A 49 15.72 5.28 -8.42
C ARG A 49 17.23 5.51 -8.44
N ASN A 50 17.68 6.62 -7.86
CA ASN A 50 19.11 6.88 -7.67
C ASN A 50 19.62 6.04 -6.49
N SER A 51 19.95 4.78 -6.77
CA SER A 51 20.54 3.84 -5.82
C SER A 51 22.05 4.07 -5.73
N LYS A 52 22.46 5.07 -4.96
CA LYS A 52 23.79 5.09 -4.33
C LYS A 52 23.61 5.01 -2.82
N ARG A 53 23.64 3.80 -2.26
CA ARG A 53 24.15 3.47 -0.93
C ARG A 53 24.60 2.01 -0.93
#